data_AF-A0A9E8MNK4-F1
#
_entry.id   AF-A0A9E8MNK4-F1
#
_cell.length_a   1.000
_cell.length_b   1.000
_cell.length_c   1.000
_cell.angle_alpha   90.00
_cell.angle_beta   90.00
_cell.angle_gamma   90.00
#
_symmetry.space_group_name_H-M   'P 1'
#
loop_
_entity.id
_entity.type
_entity.pdbx_description
1 polymer ?
#
loop_
_entity_poly.entity_id
_entity_poly.type
_entity_poly.pdbx_seq_one_letter_code
_entity_poly.pdbx_strand_id
1 'polypeptide(L)'
;MSIPYPDDDDEGDPDRVRPSWQPDPERPGYERWFDGTDLIGRAEKEPGPFSAFSPAVTRSLRPGPNRDARLARGSILAVLAGFVLQQFAAAGALPVPGLEPIGVVLLTLVISASAAVVTAVLAARGLRRAPQLGGRGISSLALGVAIVLGLAPVLLLVAIAVGGGL
;
A
#
# COMPACT_ATOMS: atom_id res chain seq x y z
N MET A 1 14.50 18.49 46.12
CA MET A 1 15.00 18.12 44.79
C MET A 1 13.93 17.22 44.17
N SER A 2 12.97 17.82 43.48
CA SER A 2 11.85 17.13 42.84
C SER A 2 12.26 16.68 41.44
N ILE A 3 12.04 15.41 41.15
CA ILE A 3 12.24 14.83 39.81
C ILE A 3 11.16 15.43 38.89
N PRO A 4 11.51 16.06 37.75
CA PRO A 4 10.50 16.47 36.78
C PRO A 4 9.87 15.20 36.20
N TYR A 5 8.55 15.08 36.33
CA TYR A 5 7.79 14.17 35.47
C TYR A 5 7.91 14.68 34.04
N PRO A 6 8.15 13.81 33.04
CA PRO A 6 8.00 14.23 31.66
C PRO A 6 6.53 14.58 31.45
N ASP A 7 6.26 15.84 31.10
CA ASP A 7 4.98 16.30 30.59
C ASP A 7 4.66 15.47 29.34
N ASP A 8 3.73 14.52 29.46
CA ASP A 8 3.06 13.91 28.32
C ASP A 8 2.17 15.00 27.71
N ASP A 9 2.75 15.83 26.84
CA ASP A 9 2.08 16.88 26.03
C ASP A 9 1.14 16.28 24.95
N ASP A 10 0.30 15.31 25.35
CA ASP A 10 -0.74 14.69 24.53
C ASP A 10 -2.16 15.13 24.98
N GLU A 11 -2.27 16.22 25.75
CA GLU A 11 -3.52 16.97 25.95
C GLU A 11 -3.78 17.90 24.75
N GLY A 12 -3.85 17.31 23.56
CA GLY A 12 -4.38 17.97 22.39
C GLY A 12 -5.89 18.17 22.57
N ASP A 13 -6.30 19.42 22.79
CA ASP A 13 -7.66 19.98 22.68
C ASP A 13 -8.81 18.94 22.68
N PRO A 14 -9.57 18.79 23.79
CA PRO A 14 -10.65 17.80 23.89
C PRO A 14 -11.76 17.98 22.84
N ASP A 15 -11.83 19.13 22.17
CA ASP A 15 -12.80 19.41 21.11
C ASP A 15 -12.32 18.97 19.71
N ARG A 16 -11.04 18.55 19.56
CA ARG A 16 -10.48 18.17 18.27
C ARG A 16 -10.89 16.75 17.89
N VAL A 17 -11.95 16.64 17.10
CA VAL A 17 -12.42 15.38 16.52
C VAL A 17 -11.32 14.76 15.64
N ARG A 18 -10.93 13.51 15.93
CA ARG A 18 -9.88 12.81 15.19
C ARG A 18 -10.31 12.47 13.76
N PRO A 19 -9.39 12.47 12.77
CA PRO A 19 -9.68 12.06 11.41
C PRO A 19 -10.24 10.63 11.34
N SER A 20 -11.36 10.45 10.66
CA SER A 20 -12.07 9.17 10.60
C SER A 20 -13.09 9.12 9.44
N TRP A 21 -13.65 7.93 9.18
CA TRP A 21 -14.81 7.82 8.30
C TRP A 21 -16.07 8.22 9.09
N GLN A 22 -16.80 9.21 8.58
CA GLN A 22 -18.02 9.74 9.20
C GLN A 22 -19.20 9.60 8.22
N PRO A 23 -20.45 9.49 8.72
CA PRO A 23 -21.64 9.48 7.87
C PRO A 23 -21.72 10.73 6.97
N ASP A 24 -22.11 10.53 5.72
CA ASP A 24 -22.26 11.61 4.75
C ASP A 24 -23.64 12.29 4.88
N PRO A 25 -23.72 13.58 5.23
CA PRO A 25 -24.99 14.28 5.44
C PRO A 25 -25.79 14.44 4.13
N GLU A 26 -25.12 14.42 2.98
CA GLU A 26 -25.75 14.57 1.67
C GLU A 26 -26.32 13.25 1.16
N ARG A 27 -25.87 12.10 1.71
CA ARG A 27 -26.19 10.78 1.17
C ARG A 27 -26.30 9.70 2.26
N PRO A 28 -27.53 9.40 2.73
CA PRO A 28 -27.76 8.37 3.74
C PRO A 28 -27.20 7.00 3.34
N GLY A 29 -26.55 6.31 4.29
CA GLY A 29 -25.92 5.00 4.09
C GLY A 29 -24.54 5.06 3.38
N TYR A 30 -23.94 6.25 3.30
CA TYR A 30 -22.59 6.46 2.81
C TYR A 30 -21.76 7.17 3.88
N GLU A 31 -20.45 6.94 3.83
CA GLU A 31 -19.45 7.58 4.67
C GLU A 31 -18.50 8.42 3.80
N ARG A 32 -18.03 9.54 4.33
CA ARG A 32 -16.97 10.37 3.74
C ARG A 32 -15.83 10.54 4.75
N TRP A 33 -14.61 10.76 4.29
CA TRP A 33 -13.46 10.93 5.18
C TRP A 33 -13.52 12.31 5.83
N PHE A 34 -13.49 12.36 7.15
CA PHE A 34 -13.38 13.59 7.93
C PHE A 34 -11.92 13.82 8.30
N ASP A 35 -11.39 15.01 8.02
CA ASP A 35 -9.97 15.34 8.28
C ASP A 35 -9.70 16.02 9.63
N GLY A 36 -10.75 16.21 10.45
CA GLY A 36 -10.70 17.00 11.68
C GLY A 36 -11.47 18.30 11.57
N THR A 37 -11.79 18.75 10.36
CA THR A 37 -12.47 20.01 10.06
C THR A 37 -13.62 19.81 9.08
N ASP A 38 -13.37 19.13 7.96
CA ASP A 38 -14.32 18.97 6.87
C ASP A 38 -14.43 17.53 6.37
N LEU A 39 -15.56 17.21 5.73
CA LEU A 39 -15.74 15.96 5.00
C LEU A 39 -15.15 16.07 3.59
N ILE A 40 -14.07 15.34 3.34
CA ILE A 40 -13.28 15.42 2.11
C ILE A 40 -13.27 14.11 1.31
N GLY A 41 -13.03 14.25 0.01
CA GLY A 41 -12.91 13.11 -0.90
C GLY A 41 -14.25 12.52 -1.33
N ARG A 42 -14.20 11.27 -1.81
CA ARG A 42 -15.37 10.59 -2.38
C ARG A 42 -16.15 9.86 -1.29
N ALA A 43 -17.47 10.00 -1.32
CA ALA A 43 -18.38 9.21 -0.49
C ALA A 43 -18.32 7.71 -0.86
N GLU A 44 -18.19 6.86 0.14
CA GLU A 44 -18.11 5.41 0.02
C GLU A 44 -19.29 4.77 0.75
N LYS A 45 -19.90 3.73 0.19
CA LYS A 45 -21.05 3.07 0.82
C LYS A 45 -20.66 2.51 2.19
N GLU A 46 -21.49 2.68 3.22
CA GLU A 46 -21.24 2.11 4.55
C GLU A 46 -21.01 0.58 4.45
N PRO A 47 -20.05 0.02 5.21
CA PRO A 47 -19.89 -1.43 5.28
C PRO A 47 -21.18 -2.06 5.80
N GLY A 48 -21.75 -2.99 5.03
CA GLY A 48 -22.95 -3.70 5.47
C GLY A 48 -22.68 -4.54 6.74
N PRO A 49 -23.71 -4.80 7.56
CA PRO A 49 -23.58 -5.61 8.78
C PRO A 49 -23.15 -7.06 8.51
N PHE A 50 -23.36 -7.55 7.27
CA PHE A 50 -22.96 -8.88 6.80
C PHE A 50 -21.73 -8.86 5.90
N SER A 51 -20.88 -7.82 6.01
CA SER A 51 -19.61 -7.76 5.29
C SER A 51 -18.71 -8.93 5.68
N ALA A 52 -18.03 -9.54 4.68
CA ALA A 52 -17.07 -10.64 4.90
C ALA A 52 -15.91 -10.27 5.83
N PHE A 53 -15.64 -8.97 5.96
CA PHE A 53 -14.71 -8.40 6.94
C PHE A 53 -15.45 -7.48 7.90
N SER A 54 -14.94 -7.33 9.13
CA SER A 54 -15.53 -6.38 10.08
C SER A 54 -15.56 -4.97 9.47
N PRO A 55 -16.57 -4.13 9.82
CA PRO A 55 -16.68 -2.77 9.28
C PRO A 55 -15.41 -1.93 9.44
N ALA A 56 -14.69 -2.11 10.55
CA ALA A 56 -13.40 -1.45 10.80
C ALA A 56 -12.32 -1.86 9.77
N VAL A 57 -12.23 -3.15 9.44
CA VAL A 57 -11.28 -3.64 8.43
C VAL A 57 -11.66 -3.08 7.06
N THR A 58 -12.94 -3.17 6.67
CA THR A 58 -13.43 -2.63 5.40
C THR A 58 -13.12 -1.14 5.25
N ARG A 59 -13.30 -0.34 6.30
CA ARG A 59 -12.95 1.09 6.31
C ARG A 59 -11.45 1.33 6.20
N SER A 60 -10.63 0.52 6.87
CA SER A 60 -9.16 0.68 6.81
C SER A 60 -8.56 0.32 5.45
N LEU A 61 -9.22 -0.56 4.69
CA LEU A 61 -8.86 -0.93 3.31
C LEU A 61 -9.27 0.13 2.27
N ARG A 62 -10.05 1.15 2.65
CA ARG A 62 -10.37 2.25 1.76
C ARG A 62 -9.19 3.23 1.74
N PRO A 63 -8.67 3.60 0.56
CA PRO A 63 -7.57 4.56 0.48
C PRO A 63 -7.98 5.97 0.92
N GLY A 64 -9.27 6.30 0.97
CA GLY A 64 -9.74 7.64 1.33
C GLY A 64 -9.19 8.73 0.38
N PRO A 65 -8.93 9.95 0.89
CA PRO A 65 -8.25 11.01 0.14
C PRO A 65 -6.75 10.75 -0.09
N ASN A 66 -6.15 9.75 0.55
CA ASN A 66 -4.73 9.44 0.42
C ASN A 66 -4.38 8.93 -1.00
N ARG A 67 -3.74 9.80 -1.80
CA ARG A 67 -3.32 9.49 -3.17
C ARG A 67 -2.31 8.35 -3.22
N ASP A 68 -1.36 8.32 -2.28
CA ASP A 68 -0.33 7.27 -2.26
C ASP A 68 -0.93 5.91 -1.94
N ALA A 69 -1.89 5.85 -0.99
CA ALA A 69 -2.61 4.62 -0.68
C ALA A 69 -3.43 4.12 -1.88
N ARG A 70 -3.99 5.04 -2.69
CA ARG A 70 -4.72 4.70 -3.91
C ARG A 70 -3.80 4.15 -5.00
N LEU A 71 -2.63 4.78 -5.19
CA LEU A 71 -1.62 4.31 -6.13
C LEU A 71 -1.04 2.96 -5.67
N ALA A 72 -0.74 2.80 -4.38
CA ALA A 72 -0.28 1.56 -3.79
C ALA A 72 -1.29 0.42 -3.98
N ARG A 73 -2.60 0.72 -3.84
CA ARG A 73 -3.67 -0.24 -4.14
C ARG A 73 -3.61 -0.71 -5.60
N GLY A 74 -3.42 0.22 -6.54
CA GLY A 74 -3.31 -0.11 -7.96
C GLY A 74 -2.05 -0.91 -8.28
N SER A 75 -0.93 -0.57 -7.63
CA SER A 75 0.36 -1.21 -7.89
C SER A 75 0.47 -2.64 -7.34
N ILE A 76 -0.42 -3.07 -6.42
CA ILE A 76 -0.57 -4.48 -6.04
C ILE A 76 -0.75 -5.37 -7.29
N LEU A 77 -1.56 -4.93 -8.26
CA LEU A 77 -1.77 -5.69 -9.50
C LEU A 77 -0.49 -5.80 -10.33
N ALA A 78 0.34 -4.75 -10.34
CA ALA A 78 1.63 -4.78 -11.01
C ALA A 78 2.61 -5.77 -10.36
N VAL A 79 2.62 -5.84 -9.01
CA VAL A 79 3.44 -6.82 -8.28
C VAL A 79 2.97 -8.25 -8.57
N LEU A 80 1.65 -8.49 -8.56
CA LEU A 80 1.08 -9.80 -8.89
C LEU A 80 1.39 -10.19 -10.34
N ALA A 81 1.23 -9.27 -11.28
CA ALA A 81 1.54 -9.50 -12.68
C ALA A 81 3.04 -9.78 -12.89
N GLY A 82 3.93 -9.04 -12.23
CA GLY A 82 5.37 -9.28 -12.25
C GLY A 82 5.72 -10.67 -11.71
N PHE A 83 5.16 -11.05 -10.57
CA PHE A 83 5.33 -12.39 -10.01
C PHE A 83 4.91 -13.48 -10.99
N VAL A 84 3.71 -13.38 -11.56
CA VAL A 84 3.21 -14.34 -12.57
C VAL A 84 4.12 -14.39 -13.79
N LEU A 85 4.50 -13.22 -14.33
CA LEU A 85 5.40 -13.11 -15.48
C LEU A 85 6.73 -13.80 -15.22
N GLN A 86 7.29 -13.66 -14.02
CA GLN A 86 8.53 -14.30 -13.60
C GLN A 86 8.40 -15.83 -13.55
N GLN A 87 7.26 -16.36 -13.10
CA GLN A 87 7.02 -17.81 -13.13
C GLN A 87 6.96 -18.36 -14.55
N PHE A 88 6.32 -17.64 -15.48
CA PHE A 88 6.30 -18.02 -16.89
C PHE A 88 7.69 -17.94 -17.54
N ALA A 89 8.49 -16.92 -17.20
CA ALA A 89 9.86 -16.78 -17.70
C ALA A 89 10.76 -17.91 -17.17
N ALA A 90 10.69 -18.21 -15.87
CA ALA A 90 11.45 -19.29 -15.24
C ALA A 90 11.06 -20.67 -15.78
N ALA A 91 9.80 -20.87 -16.16
CA ALA A 91 9.32 -22.10 -16.79
C ALA A 91 9.69 -22.22 -18.28
N GLY A 92 10.34 -21.21 -18.88
CA GLY A 92 10.64 -21.19 -20.31
C GLY A 92 9.42 -21.04 -21.21
N ALA A 93 8.27 -20.66 -20.65
CA ALA A 93 6.99 -20.56 -21.35
C ALA A 93 6.78 -19.20 -22.06
N LEU A 94 7.77 -18.31 -22.03
CA LEU A 94 7.75 -17.00 -22.70
C LEU A 94 8.81 -16.94 -23.81
N PRO A 95 8.48 -17.41 -25.03
CA PRO A 95 9.35 -17.20 -26.18
C PRO A 95 9.28 -15.72 -26.59
N VAL A 96 10.39 -15.00 -26.43
CA VAL A 96 10.55 -13.62 -26.93
C VAL A 96 11.53 -13.63 -28.09
N PRO A 97 11.09 -13.34 -29.33
CA PRO A 97 11.98 -13.31 -30.49
C PRO A 97 13.15 -12.34 -30.27
N GLY A 98 14.37 -12.81 -30.51
CA GLY A 98 15.58 -11.99 -30.39
C GLY A 98 16.18 -11.86 -28.98
N LEU A 99 15.62 -12.53 -27.97
CA LEU A 99 16.22 -12.62 -26.64
C LEU A 99 16.56 -14.08 -26.28
N GLU A 100 17.75 -14.29 -25.74
CA GLU A 100 18.10 -15.56 -25.13
C GLU A 100 17.26 -15.79 -23.85
N PRO A 101 16.98 -17.06 -23.48
CA PRO A 101 16.14 -17.37 -22.31
C PRO A 101 16.60 -16.68 -21.03
N ILE A 102 17.92 -16.59 -20.81
CA ILE A 102 18.49 -15.91 -19.64
C ILE A 102 18.21 -14.39 -19.65
N GLY A 103 18.23 -13.76 -20.83
CA GLY A 103 17.89 -12.35 -21.00
C GLY A 103 16.42 -12.07 -20.68
N VAL A 104 15.51 -12.97 -21.07
CA VAL A 104 14.08 -12.87 -20.71
C VAL A 104 13.88 -12.99 -19.19
N VAL A 105 14.57 -13.91 -18.54
CA VAL A 105 14.52 -14.07 -17.08
C VAL A 105 15.04 -12.80 -16.38
N LEU A 106 16.19 -12.26 -16.80
CA LEU A 106 16.73 -11.03 -16.22
C LEU A 106 15.82 -9.82 -16.44
N LEU A 107 15.22 -9.68 -17.63
CA LEU A 107 14.30 -8.59 -17.92
C LEU A 107 13.04 -8.65 -17.04
N THR A 108 12.42 -9.82 -16.95
CA THR A 108 11.22 -10.02 -16.11
C THR A 108 11.54 -9.84 -14.63
N LEU A 109 12.73 -10.25 -14.19
CA LEU A 109 13.25 -10.01 -12.84
C LEU A 109 13.34 -8.51 -12.52
N VAL A 110 13.92 -7.71 -13.43
CA VAL A 110 14.02 -6.24 -13.28
C VAL A 110 12.64 -5.58 -13.21
N ILE A 111 11.70 -6.00 -14.06
CA ILE A 111 10.33 -5.49 -14.07
C ILE A 111 9.64 -5.78 -12.72
N SER A 112 9.71 -7.03 -12.25
CA SER A 112 9.14 -7.45 -10.97
C SER A 112 9.73 -6.70 -9.79
N ALA A 113 11.06 -6.57 -9.74
CA ALA A 113 11.74 -5.83 -8.68
C ALA A 113 11.35 -4.35 -8.69
N SER A 114 11.29 -3.71 -9.87
CA SER A 114 10.89 -2.31 -9.99
C SER A 114 9.46 -2.09 -9.52
N ALA A 115 8.53 -2.95 -9.91
CA ALA A 115 7.14 -2.90 -9.47
C ALA A 115 7.01 -3.05 -7.94
N ALA A 116 7.79 -3.96 -7.34
CA ALA A 116 7.83 -4.15 -5.90
C ALA A 116 8.38 -2.92 -5.16
N VAL A 117 9.50 -2.35 -5.61
CA VAL A 117 10.11 -1.16 -5.01
C VAL A 117 9.16 0.04 -5.09
N VAL A 118 8.59 0.31 -6.27
CA VAL A 118 7.62 1.40 -6.44
C VAL A 118 6.42 1.21 -5.51
N THR A 119 5.88 -0.01 -5.41
CA THR A 119 4.77 -0.33 -4.51
C THR A 119 5.16 -0.12 -3.06
N ALA A 120 6.34 -0.57 -2.62
CA ALA A 120 6.83 -0.40 -1.26
C ALA A 120 6.99 1.08 -0.90
N VAL A 121 7.53 1.90 -1.81
CA VAL A 121 7.68 3.35 -1.61
C VAL A 121 6.31 4.04 -1.50
N LEU A 122 5.37 3.74 -2.40
CA LEU A 122 4.02 4.29 -2.36
C LEU A 122 3.28 3.85 -1.08
N ALA A 123 3.39 2.58 -0.70
CA ALA A 123 2.78 2.05 0.51
C ALA A 123 3.37 2.69 1.76
N ALA A 124 4.71 2.86 1.83
CA ALA A 124 5.37 3.51 2.95
C ALA A 124 4.97 4.99 3.08
N ARG A 125 4.90 5.73 1.96
CA ARG A 125 4.40 7.12 1.94
C ARG A 125 2.92 7.18 2.34
N GLY A 126 2.11 6.25 1.84
CA GLY A 126 0.71 6.10 2.21
C GLY A 126 0.52 5.88 3.70
N LEU A 127 1.31 4.98 4.32
CA LEU A 127 1.28 4.72 5.77
C LEU A 127 1.62 5.96 6.60
N ARG A 128 2.63 6.74 6.20
CA ARG A 128 3.00 7.98 6.89
C ARG A 128 1.87 9.00 6.90
N ARG A 129 1.09 9.06 5.81
CA ARG A 129 -0.05 9.99 5.67
C ARG A 129 -1.38 9.41 6.19
N ALA A 130 -1.41 8.13 6.54
CA ALA A 130 -2.64 7.44 6.92
C ALA A 130 -3.35 7.99 8.18
N PRO A 131 -2.66 8.52 9.20
CA PRO A 131 -3.34 9.13 10.34
C PRO A 131 -4.20 10.34 9.97
N GLN A 132 -3.82 11.08 8.92
CA GLN A 132 -4.52 12.29 8.47
C GLN A 132 -5.49 12.02 7.32
N LEU A 133 -5.14 11.09 6.42
CA LEU A 133 -5.83 10.89 5.15
C LEU A 133 -6.47 9.50 4.99
N GLY A 134 -6.36 8.63 6.00
CA GLY A 134 -6.86 7.26 5.93
C GLY A 134 -6.02 6.34 5.04
N GLY A 135 -6.55 5.14 4.77
CA GLY A 135 -5.87 4.15 3.94
C GLY A 135 -4.75 3.36 4.62
N ARG A 136 -4.74 3.29 5.95
CA ARG A 136 -3.74 2.52 6.71
C ARG A 136 -3.76 1.04 6.32
N GLY A 137 -4.93 0.41 6.31
CA GLY A 137 -5.07 -1.01 6.01
C GLY A 137 -4.62 -1.36 4.61
N ILE A 138 -5.02 -0.59 3.60
CA ILE A 138 -4.60 -0.86 2.21
C ILE A 138 -3.12 -0.58 1.97
N SER A 139 -2.54 0.42 2.65
CA SER A 139 -1.11 0.69 2.55
C SER A 139 -0.30 -0.41 3.24
N SER A 140 -0.75 -0.92 4.40
CA SER A 140 -0.14 -2.08 5.05
C SER A 140 -0.22 -3.34 4.19
N LEU A 141 -1.38 -3.59 3.58
CA LEU A 141 -1.56 -4.71 2.65
C LEU A 141 -0.62 -4.60 1.45
N ALA A 142 -0.57 -3.43 0.81
CA ALA A 142 0.29 -3.19 -0.34
C ALA A 142 1.78 -3.38 0.02
N LEU A 143 2.20 -2.89 1.18
CA LEU A 143 3.56 -3.11 1.68
C LEU A 143 3.84 -4.59 1.93
N GLY A 144 2.91 -5.31 2.56
CA GLY A 144 3.01 -6.74 2.80
C GLY A 144 3.16 -7.54 1.51
N VAL A 145 2.34 -7.25 0.49
CA VAL A 145 2.44 -7.88 -0.84
C VAL A 145 3.79 -7.58 -1.49
N ALA A 146 4.24 -6.33 -1.46
CA ALA A 146 5.53 -5.94 -2.03
C ALA A 146 6.70 -6.64 -1.35
N ILE A 147 6.65 -6.86 -0.03
CA ILE A 147 7.68 -7.60 0.70
C ILE A 147 7.61 -9.08 0.35
N VAL A 148 6.43 -9.72 0.50
CA VAL A 148 6.29 -11.18 0.33
C VAL A 148 6.65 -11.63 -1.09
N LEU A 149 6.19 -10.90 -2.11
CA LEU A 149 6.40 -11.29 -3.51
C LEU A 149 7.61 -10.60 -4.15
N GLY A 150 7.99 -9.43 -3.65
CA GLY A 150 9.01 -8.59 -4.28
C GLY A 150 10.39 -8.65 -3.63
N LEU A 151 10.52 -9.17 -2.40
CA LEU A 151 11.82 -9.24 -1.74
C LEU A 151 12.78 -10.20 -2.46
N ALA A 152 12.30 -11.40 -2.82
CA ALA A 152 13.12 -12.39 -3.53
C ALA A 152 13.73 -11.87 -4.85
N PRO A 153 12.95 -11.27 -5.78
CA PRO A 153 13.54 -10.76 -7.02
C PRO A 153 14.50 -9.59 -6.79
N VAL A 154 14.23 -8.72 -5.82
CA VAL A 154 15.15 -7.62 -5.45
C VAL A 154 16.46 -8.18 -4.90
N LEU A 155 16.41 -9.13 -3.97
CA LEU A 155 17.61 -9.76 -3.40
C LEU A 155 18.41 -10.50 -4.45
N LEU A 156 17.74 -11.19 -5.39
CA LEU A 156 18.43 -11.87 -6.49
C LEU A 156 19.17 -10.88 -7.40
N LEU A 157 18.56 -9.75 -7.75
CA LEU A 157 19.24 -8.69 -8.51
C LEU A 157 20.44 -8.12 -7.76
N VAL A 158 20.30 -7.88 -6.45
CA VAL A 158 21.40 -7.42 -5.61
C VAL A 158 22.53 -8.45 -5.59
N ALA A 159 22.21 -9.74 -5.45
CA ALA A 159 23.20 -10.81 -5.48
C ALA A 159 23.91 -10.91 -6.83
N ILE A 160 23.18 -10.77 -7.94
CA ILE A 160 23.74 -10.73 -9.30
C ILE A 160 24.67 -9.51 -9.45
N ALA A 161 24.27 -8.33 -8.98
CA ALA A 161 25.07 -7.12 -9.07
C ALA A 161 26.36 -7.22 -8.24
N VAL A 162 26.27 -7.76 -7.01
CA VAL A 162 27.42 -7.93 -6.10
C VAL A 162 28.35 -9.05 -6.58
N GLY A 163 27.81 -10.19 -6.99
CA GLY A 163 28.60 -11.35 -7.44
C GLY A 163 29.15 -11.20 -8.86
N GLY A 164 28.48 -10.43 -9.70
CA GLY A 164 28.89 -10.16 -11.08
C GLY A 164 29.91 -9.03 -11.23
N GLY A 165 30.12 -8.22 -10.19
CA GLY A 165 31.06 -7.09 -10.21
C GLY A 165 30.70 -6.05 -11.27
N LEU A 166 29.85 -5.09 -10.90
CA LEU A 166 30.02 -3.74 -11.43
C LEU A 166 31.24 -3.08 -10.77
#